data_AF-A0A9E5W2K4-F1
#
_entry.id   AF-A0A9E5W2K4-F1
#
_cell.length_a   1.000
_cell.length_b   1.000
_cell.length_c   1.000
_cell.angle_alpha   90.00
_cell.angle_beta   90.00
_cell.angle_gamma   90.00
#
_symmetry.space_group_name_H-M   'P 1'
#
loop_
_entity.id
_entity.type
_entity.pdbx_description
1 polymer ?
#
loop_
_entity_poly.entity_id
_entity_poly.type
_entity_poly.pdbx_seq_one_letter_code
_entity_poly.pdbx_strand_id
1 'polypeptide(L)'
;MFLILLKRGVIELKNTFWDWIWNVRDIEAPLKMKRSSLWLIEGDLFQLSNLGGFIVNIYEAMAAAQQHTFIVLTDHPERIIPVLYGREANFYLGGGDFLENIWHLTRVDNQEIANKRIPELLKLREISTGWPVLGVVVKPVLGPLDLTRYLPEPSQEIPFRINYLNWVICNGGSQPAIPEWVRSIRDQCQATGVPFYFEGWGEWKATYRQEEAVDLLKLKNNQLVTKAQNGGYWLFSRVGEKKAGYLLDGQKWREYPLIN
;
A
#
# COMPACT_ATOMS: atom_id res chain seq x y z
N MET A 1 22.59 22.82 13.40
CA MET A 1 23.28 22.03 14.44
C MET A 1 22.34 21.89 15.63
N PHE A 2 21.58 20.80 15.71
CA PHE A 2 20.97 20.32 16.97
C PHE A 2 20.84 18.80 16.84
N LEU A 3 21.81 18.10 17.44
CA LEU A 3 21.69 16.70 17.84
C LEU A 3 20.85 16.68 19.13
N ILE A 4 19.86 15.78 19.20
CA ILE A 4 19.41 15.23 20.47
C ILE A 4 19.51 13.71 20.35
N LEU A 5 20.35 13.15 21.23
CA LEU A 5 20.59 11.73 21.44
C LEU A 5 19.38 11.09 22.12
N LEU A 6 18.84 10.01 21.55
CA LEU A 6 18.12 8.98 22.29
C LEU A 6 18.62 7.59 21.86
N LYS A 7 19.32 6.92 22.77
CA LYS A 7 19.70 5.50 22.68
C LYS A 7 18.64 4.67 23.39
N ARG A 8 17.91 3.84 22.63
CA ARG A 8 17.64 2.39 22.83
C ARG A 8 16.33 1.99 22.16
N GLY A 9 16.44 1.18 21.10
CA GLY A 9 15.41 0.22 20.69
C GLY A 9 14.56 0.58 19.46
N VAL A 10 15.11 0.34 18.26
CA VAL A 10 14.41 0.00 16.99
C VAL A 10 13.55 1.13 16.35
N ILE A 11 13.65 1.57 15.09
CA ILE A 11 14.52 1.41 13.91
C ILE A 11 14.37 2.74 13.12
N GLU A 12 15.42 3.20 12.44
CA GLU A 12 15.35 4.31 11.47
C GLU A 12 14.24 4.09 10.43
N LEU A 13 13.29 5.02 10.29
CA LEU A 13 12.50 5.13 9.06
C LEU A 13 12.50 6.57 8.56
N LYS A 14 13.59 6.98 7.90
CA LYS A 14 13.64 8.21 7.08
C LYS A 14 13.23 7.97 5.62
N ASN A 15 12.62 6.83 5.30
CA ASN A 15 12.32 6.42 3.91
C ASN A 15 10.89 5.90 3.67
N THR A 16 10.00 5.88 4.67
CA THR A 16 8.62 5.37 4.50
C THR A 16 7.59 6.49 4.34
N PHE A 17 6.43 6.15 3.76
CA PHE A 17 5.32 7.05 3.46
C PHE A 17 4.63 7.64 4.69
N TRP A 18 4.46 6.83 5.74
CA TRP A 18 3.78 7.19 6.99
C TRP A 18 4.73 7.89 7.95
N ASP A 19 4.18 8.80 8.78
CA ASP A 19 4.95 9.48 9.83
C ASP A 19 5.37 8.50 10.92
N TRP A 20 4.48 7.56 11.25
CA TRP A 20 4.65 6.64 12.37
C TRP A 20 4.14 5.25 12.04
N ILE A 21 4.84 4.24 12.59
CA ILE A 21 4.33 2.87 12.69
C ILE A 21 3.80 2.68 14.09
N TRP A 22 2.52 2.35 14.21
CA TRP A 22 1.88 2.15 15.50
C TRP A 22 1.92 0.68 15.91
N ASN A 23 2.71 0.39 16.94
CA ASN A 23 2.57 -0.88 17.66
C ASN A 23 1.32 -0.82 18.55
N VAL A 24 0.27 -1.53 18.13
CA VAL A 24 -1.04 -1.54 18.79
C VAL A 24 -1.05 -2.09 20.22
N ARG A 25 0.07 -2.63 20.72
CA ARG A 25 0.22 -2.97 22.15
C ARG A 25 0.29 -1.74 23.05
N ASP A 26 0.78 -0.61 22.54
CA ASP A 26 0.67 0.68 23.21
C ASP A 26 -0.53 1.44 22.64
N ILE A 27 -1.72 1.06 23.10
CA ILE A 27 -2.99 1.56 22.56
C ILE A 27 -3.17 3.09 22.75
N GLU A 28 -2.48 3.68 23.73
CA GLU A 28 -2.59 5.10 24.04
C GLU A 28 -1.63 5.99 23.24
N ALA A 29 -0.70 5.39 22.48
CA ALA A 29 0.32 6.15 21.76
C ALA A 29 -0.25 7.26 20.85
N PRO A 30 -1.33 7.02 20.06
CA PRO A 30 -1.93 8.07 19.25
C PRO A 30 -2.61 9.16 20.09
N LEU A 31 -3.23 8.80 21.22
CA LEU A 31 -3.91 9.76 22.11
C LEU A 31 -2.94 10.76 22.74
N LYS A 32 -1.68 10.35 22.95
CA LYS A 32 -0.61 11.20 23.49
C LYS A 32 -0.02 12.14 22.43
N MET A 33 -0.20 11.84 21.14
CA MET A 33 0.35 12.61 20.04
C MET A 33 -0.53 13.82 19.71
N LYS A 34 -0.03 15.03 20.01
CA LYS A 34 -0.75 16.28 19.74
C LYS A 34 -0.71 16.70 18.26
N ARG A 35 0.36 16.34 17.55
CA ARG A 35 0.54 16.73 16.14
C ARG A 35 -0.27 15.80 15.25
N SER A 36 -1.22 16.34 14.48
CA SER A 36 -1.85 15.58 13.39
C SER A 36 -0.78 14.89 12.54
N SER A 37 -0.97 13.58 12.33
CA SER A 37 0.04 12.69 11.77
C SER A 37 -0.64 11.51 11.10
N LEU A 38 0.06 10.91 10.13
CA LEU A 38 -0.36 9.71 9.44
C LEU A 38 0.30 8.48 10.06
N TRP A 39 -0.51 7.53 10.51
CA TRP A 39 -0.06 6.31 11.18
C TRP A 39 -0.32 5.07 10.34
N LEU A 40 0.69 4.26 10.10
CA LEU A 40 0.50 2.88 9.64
C LEU A 40 0.35 1.96 10.85
N ILE A 41 -0.68 1.14 10.89
CA ILE A 41 -0.78 0.07 11.91
C ILE A 41 0.30 -0.98 11.65
N GLU A 42 1.06 -1.32 12.69
CA GLU A 42 2.06 -2.37 12.60
C GLU A 42 1.41 -3.76 12.48
N GLY A 43 1.86 -4.54 11.49
CA GLY A 43 1.36 -5.88 11.25
C GLY A 43 0.00 -5.90 10.55
N ASP A 44 -0.70 -7.03 10.64
CA ASP A 44 -2.05 -7.20 10.10
C ASP A 44 -3.05 -7.25 11.26
N LEU A 45 -3.84 -6.18 11.41
CA LEU A 45 -4.85 -6.10 12.46
C LEU A 45 -5.95 -7.15 12.31
N PHE A 46 -6.29 -7.54 11.09
CA PHE A 46 -7.37 -8.49 10.79
C PHE A 46 -6.87 -9.92 10.58
N GLN A 47 -5.61 -10.23 10.88
CA GLN A 47 -5.11 -11.62 10.87
C GLN A 47 -5.97 -12.52 11.77
N LEU A 48 -6.16 -13.78 11.37
CA LEU A 48 -7.09 -14.73 11.99
C LEU A 48 -6.89 -14.94 13.50
N SER A 49 -5.67 -14.79 14.00
CA SER A 49 -5.36 -14.91 15.43
C SER A 49 -5.87 -13.74 16.28
N ASN A 50 -6.14 -12.58 15.67
CA ASN A 50 -6.67 -11.43 16.38
C ASN A 50 -8.19 -11.56 16.55
N LEU A 51 -8.64 -11.56 17.81
CA LEU A 51 -10.06 -11.62 18.19
C LEU A 51 -10.78 -10.29 17.88
N GLY A 52 -12.07 -10.37 17.55
CA GLY A 52 -12.89 -9.19 17.21
C GLY A 52 -12.85 -8.10 18.27
N GLY A 53 -12.95 -8.46 19.56
CA GLY A 53 -12.87 -7.49 20.67
C GLY A 53 -11.53 -6.74 20.75
N PHE A 54 -10.41 -7.40 20.41
CA PHE A 54 -9.12 -6.71 20.35
C PHE A 54 -9.10 -5.69 19.20
N ILE A 55 -9.58 -6.07 18.02
CA ILE A 55 -9.67 -5.19 16.85
C ILE A 55 -10.55 -3.98 17.17
N VAL A 56 -11.68 -4.21 17.83
CA VAL A 56 -12.59 -3.14 18.27
C VAL A 56 -11.91 -2.13 19.18
N ASN A 57 -11.17 -2.58 20.20
CA ASN A 57 -10.45 -1.65 21.08
C ASN A 57 -9.48 -0.74 20.29
N ILE A 58 -8.80 -1.29 19.27
CA ILE A 58 -7.92 -0.49 18.41
C ILE A 58 -8.72 0.53 17.59
N TYR A 59 -9.89 0.15 17.06
CA TYR A 59 -10.78 1.07 16.36
C TYR A 59 -11.36 2.16 17.27
N GLU A 60 -11.69 1.85 18.53
CA GLU A 60 -12.11 2.84 19.52
C GLU A 60 -11.00 3.86 19.80
N ALA A 61 -9.76 3.42 19.91
CA ALA A 61 -8.62 4.31 20.07
C ALA A 61 -8.39 5.21 18.84
N MET A 62 -8.55 4.67 17.63
CA MET A 62 -8.51 5.46 16.39
C MET A 62 -9.66 6.48 16.32
N ALA A 63 -10.86 6.08 16.74
CA ALA A 63 -12.04 6.93 16.78
C ALA A 63 -11.92 8.04 17.83
N ALA A 64 -11.20 7.81 18.93
CA ALA A 64 -10.91 8.83 19.94
C ALA A 64 -9.77 9.78 19.52
N ALA A 65 -8.92 9.37 18.58
CA ALA A 65 -7.77 10.14 18.08
C ALA A 65 -8.02 10.75 16.68
N GLN A 66 -9.15 11.43 16.51
CA GLN A 66 -9.66 11.91 15.21
C GLN A 66 -8.72 12.88 14.47
N GLN A 67 -7.80 13.52 15.18
CA GLN A 67 -6.78 14.39 14.57
C GLN A 67 -5.77 13.64 13.71
N HIS A 68 -5.71 12.30 13.81
CA HIS A 68 -4.78 11.46 13.06
C HIS A 68 -5.48 10.68 11.97
N THR A 69 -4.77 10.46 10.87
CA THR A 69 -5.18 9.49 9.86
C THR A 69 -4.49 8.16 10.11
N PHE A 70 -5.24 7.06 10.06
CA PHE A 70 -4.73 5.71 10.25
C PHE A 70 -4.84 4.90 8.97
N ILE A 71 -3.75 4.27 8.56
CA ILE A 71 -3.71 3.28 7.49
C ILE A 71 -3.76 1.90 8.11
N VAL A 72 -4.84 1.19 7.79
CA VAL A 72 -5.09 -0.18 8.19
C VAL A 72 -4.78 -1.06 6.98
N LEU A 73 -3.59 -1.66 6.97
CA LEU A 73 -3.17 -2.59 5.91
C LEU A 73 -3.44 -4.03 6.33
N THR A 74 -4.16 -4.79 5.51
CA THR A 74 -4.49 -6.19 5.83
C THR A 74 -4.38 -7.16 4.64
N ASP A 75 -3.99 -8.39 4.93
CA ASP A 75 -4.05 -9.56 4.06
C ASP A 75 -5.42 -10.29 4.15
N HIS A 76 -6.29 -9.85 5.06
CA HIS A 76 -7.57 -10.46 5.43
C HIS A 76 -8.76 -9.48 5.34
N PRO A 77 -8.97 -8.80 4.19
CA PRO A 77 -10.07 -7.83 4.05
C PRO A 77 -11.45 -8.45 4.28
N GLU A 78 -11.62 -9.76 4.07
CA GLU A 78 -12.86 -10.50 4.32
C GLU A 78 -13.33 -10.41 5.79
N ARG A 79 -12.43 -10.11 6.72
CA ARG A 79 -12.74 -10.00 8.15
C ARG A 79 -13.19 -8.62 8.59
N ILE A 80 -13.03 -7.59 7.75
CA ILE A 80 -13.38 -6.22 8.15
C ILE A 80 -14.87 -6.13 8.45
N ILE A 81 -15.72 -6.66 7.56
CA ILE A 81 -17.17 -6.57 7.69
C ILE A 81 -17.69 -7.37 8.90
N PRO A 82 -17.37 -8.67 9.06
CA PRO A 82 -17.84 -9.45 10.21
C PRO A 82 -17.46 -8.85 11.57
N VAL A 83 -16.28 -8.21 11.65
CA VAL A 83 -15.79 -7.61 12.89
C VAL A 83 -16.39 -6.23 13.15
N LEU A 84 -16.46 -5.34 12.16
CA LEU A 84 -16.92 -3.96 12.37
C LEU A 84 -18.43 -3.80 12.31
N TYR A 85 -19.13 -4.64 11.53
CA TYR A 85 -20.57 -4.53 11.28
C TYR A 85 -21.35 -5.80 11.62
N GLY A 86 -20.64 -6.92 11.84
CA GLY A 86 -21.23 -8.21 12.14
C GLY A 86 -21.37 -8.47 13.63
N ARG A 87 -21.71 -9.72 13.96
CA ARG A 87 -21.84 -10.18 15.36
C ARG A 87 -20.51 -10.56 16.00
N GLU A 88 -19.40 -10.58 15.25
CA GLU A 88 -18.09 -10.97 15.79
C GLU A 88 -17.55 -9.94 16.78
N ALA A 89 -17.96 -8.68 16.65
CA ALA A 89 -17.76 -7.68 17.68
C ALA A 89 -18.88 -6.64 17.60
N ASN A 90 -19.51 -6.33 18.73
CA ASN A 90 -20.51 -5.28 18.84
C ASN A 90 -19.83 -3.89 18.80
N PHE A 91 -19.14 -3.56 17.71
CA PHE A 91 -18.50 -2.26 17.59
C PHE A 91 -19.54 -1.17 17.43
N TYR A 92 -19.50 -0.17 18.31
CA TYR A 92 -20.30 1.03 18.17
C TYR A 92 -19.47 2.10 17.46
N LEU A 93 -19.78 2.38 16.19
CA LEU A 93 -19.17 3.43 15.36
C LEU A 93 -19.53 4.87 15.82
N GLY A 94 -19.79 5.08 17.10
CA GLY A 94 -20.13 6.39 17.65
C GLY A 94 -21.47 6.97 17.14
N GLY A 95 -22.34 6.13 16.56
CA GLY A 95 -23.60 6.56 15.93
C GLY A 95 -23.51 6.82 14.42
N GLY A 96 -22.32 6.67 13.79
CA GLY A 96 -22.13 6.73 12.34
C GLY A 96 -22.00 5.35 11.67
N ASP A 97 -21.82 5.34 10.36
CA ASP A 97 -21.62 4.14 9.54
C ASP A 97 -20.15 3.91 9.09
N PHE A 98 -19.23 4.84 9.41
CA PHE A 98 -17.79 4.78 9.11
C PHE A 98 -16.97 5.73 10.02
N LEU A 99 -15.64 5.71 9.88
CA LEU A 99 -14.72 6.68 10.53
C LEU A 99 -13.90 7.42 9.47
N GLU A 100 -14.02 8.76 9.42
CA GLU A 100 -13.37 9.65 8.44
C GLU A 100 -11.85 9.62 8.48
N ASN A 101 -11.28 9.19 9.60
CA ASN A 101 -9.85 9.23 9.84
C ASN A 101 -9.16 7.87 9.64
N ILE A 102 -9.86 6.89 9.06
CA ILE A 102 -9.34 5.53 8.81
C ILE A 102 -9.35 5.20 7.33
N TRP A 103 -8.20 4.77 6.81
CA TRP A 103 -7.99 4.33 5.44
C TRP A 103 -7.72 2.82 5.43
N HIS A 104 -8.55 2.07 4.71
CA HIS A 104 -8.40 0.61 4.60
C HIS A 104 -7.68 0.24 3.32
N LEU A 105 -6.57 -0.46 3.48
CA LEU A 105 -5.80 -0.97 2.35
C LEU A 105 -5.67 -2.48 2.45
N THR A 106 -5.67 -3.16 1.31
CA THR A 106 -5.29 -4.58 1.25
C THR A 106 -4.01 -4.80 0.48
N ARG A 107 -3.21 -5.77 0.89
CA ARG A 107 -1.97 -6.13 0.18
C ARG A 107 -2.27 -7.15 -0.90
N VAL A 108 -1.65 -6.99 -2.06
CA VAL A 108 -1.66 -7.96 -3.16
C VAL A 108 -0.24 -8.09 -3.72
N ASP A 109 0.10 -9.23 -4.31
CA ASP A 109 1.41 -9.45 -4.95
C ASP A 109 1.29 -10.01 -6.38
N ASN A 110 0.11 -10.50 -6.74
CA ASN A 110 -0.20 -11.05 -8.06
C ASN A 110 -1.71 -10.94 -8.38
N GLN A 111 -2.10 -11.27 -9.62
CA GLN A 111 -3.47 -11.15 -10.11
C GLN A 111 -4.47 -12.04 -9.38
N GLU A 112 -4.10 -13.26 -8.98
CA GLU A 112 -4.98 -14.18 -8.25
C GLU A 112 -5.35 -13.58 -6.89
N ILE A 113 -4.35 -13.10 -6.15
CA ILE A 113 -4.56 -12.46 -4.85
C ILE A 113 -5.34 -11.15 -4.99
N ALA A 114 -5.08 -10.35 -6.02
CA ALA A 114 -5.86 -9.16 -6.32
C ALA A 114 -7.34 -9.49 -6.60
N ASN A 115 -7.58 -10.51 -7.43
CA ASN A 115 -8.92 -10.99 -7.76
C ASN A 115 -9.68 -11.51 -6.53
N LYS A 116 -8.96 -12.02 -5.52
CA LYS A 116 -9.54 -12.48 -4.25
C LYS A 116 -9.79 -11.33 -3.28
N ARG A 117 -8.81 -10.47 -3.03
CA ARG A 117 -8.82 -9.53 -1.89
C ARG A 117 -9.48 -8.19 -2.21
N ILE A 118 -9.29 -7.67 -3.41
CA ILE A 118 -9.84 -6.35 -3.77
C ILE A 118 -11.38 -6.36 -3.71
N PRO A 119 -12.09 -7.38 -4.24
CA PRO A 119 -13.54 -7.46 -4.10
C PRO A 119 -14.00 -7.49 -2.64
N GLU A 120 -13.32 -8.26 -1.77
CA GLU A 120 -13.65 -8.32 -0.33
C GLU A 120 -13.49 -6.96 0.36
N LEU A 121 -12.45 -6.20 0.01
CA LEU A 121 -12.27 -4.84 0.52
C LEU A 121 -13.39 -3.91 0.02
N LEU A 122 -13.73 -3.98 -1.27
CA LEU A 122 -14.71 -3.09 -1.89
C LEU A 122 -16.14 -3.33 -1.39
N LYS A 123 -16.46 -4.49 -0.81
CA LYS A 123 -17.74 -4.70 -0.10
C LYS A 123 -18.00 -3.67 1.00
N LEU A 124 -16.97 -3.03 1.55
CA LEU A 124 -17.15 -1.92 2.49
C LEU A 124 -17.97 -0.78 1.90
N ARG A 125 -17.86 -0.53 0.59
CA ARG A 125 -18.65 0.50 -0.12
C ARG A 125 -20.13 0.14 -0.19
N GLU A 126 -20.46 -1.15 -0.24
CA GLU A 126 -21.84 -1.64 -0.23
C GLU A 126 -22.51 -1.43 1.14
N ILE A 127 -21.72 -1.44 2.21
CA ILE A 127 -22.21 -1.26 3.59
C ILE A 127 -22.21 0.22 4.00
N SER A 128 -21.12 0.93 3.70
CA SER A 128 -21.00 2.36 3.96
C SER A 128 -20.24 3.03 2.82
N THR A 129 -20.90 4.01 2.22
CA THR A 129 -20.28 4.85 1.19
C THR A 129 -19.31 5.88 1.78
N GLY A 130 -19.23 6.02 3.11
CA GLY A 130 -18.47 7.09 3.75
C GLY A 130 -16.99 6.82 4.00
N TRP A 131 -16.51 5.56 3.92
CA TRP A 131 -15.09 5.27 4.13
C TRP A 131 -14.20 6.12 3.21
N PRO A 132 -13.24 6.90 3.73
CA PRO A 132 -12.55 7.91 2.91
C PRO A 132 -11.67 7.29 1.82
N VAL A 133 -10.93 6.22 2.14
CA VAL A 133 -9.97 5.59 1.23
C VAL A 133 -10.05 4.09 1.35
N LEU A 134 -10.38 3.42 0.23
CA LEU A 134 -10.14 2.00 0.03
C LEU A 134 -9.03 1.84 -1.02
N GLY A 135 -7.90 1.27 -0.63
CA GLY A 135 -6.73 1.20 -1.50
C GLY A 135 -6.07 -0.17 -1.54
N VAL A 136 -5.05 -0.28 -2.39
CA VAL A 136 -4.27 -1.51 -2.54
C VAL A 136 -2.78 -1.22 -2.42
N VAL A 137 -2.06 -2.12 -1.75
CA VAL A 137 -0.60 -2.13 -1.69
C VAL A 137 -0.11 -3.33 -2.49
N VAL A 138 0.42 -3.08 -3.68
CA VAL A 138 1.06 -4.10 -4.51
C VAL A 138 2.50 -4.28 -4.02
N LYS A 139 2.73 -5.32 -3.21
CA LYS A 139 4.01 -5.52 -2.52
C LYS A 139 4.31 -7.00 -2.21
N PRO A 140 5.39 -7.57 -2.79
CA PRO A 140 6.15 -7.05 -3.94
C PRO A 140 5.35 -7.19 -5.25
N VAL A 141 5.68 -6.39 -6.26
CA VAL A 141 5.17 -6.60 -7.63
C VAL A 141 5.84 -7.85 -8.23
N LEU A 142 5.14 -8.99 -8.24
CA LEU A 142 5.69 -10.29 -8.71
C LEU A 142 5.26 -10.69 -10.12
N GLY A 143 4.37 -9.92 -10.75
CA GLY A 143 3.90 -10.20 -12.10
C GLY A 143 3.12 -9.03 -12.70
N PRO A 144 2.67 -9.17 -13.95
CA PRO A 144 1.68 -8.26 -14.52
C PRO A 144 0.44 -8.20 -13.62
N LEU A 145 -0.09 -7.00 -13.42
CA LEU A 145 -1.29 -6.78 -12.63
C LEU A 145 -2.22 -5.84 -13.40
N ASP A 146 -3.42 -6.35 -13.67
CA ASP A 146 -4.53 -5.60 -14.25
C ASP A 146 -5.51 -5.24 -13.14
N LEU A 147 -5.56 -3.94 -12.85
CA LEU A 147 -6.44 -3.30 -11.90
C LEU A 147 -7.60 -2.57 -12.57
N THR A 148 -7.67 -2.53 -13.91
CA THR A 148 -8.67 -1.72 -14.65
C THR A 148 -10.10 -1.97 -14.18
N ARG A 149 -10.45 -3.22 -13.90
CA ARG A 149 -11.77 -3.61 -13.34
C ARG A 149 -12.10 -3.04 -11.94
N TYR A 150 -11.10 -2.53 -11.23
CA TYR A 150 -11.18 -1.96 -9.89
C TYR A 150 -10.88 -0.45 -9.88
N LEU A 151 -10.65 0.15 -11.03
CA LEU A 151 -10.44 1.58 -11.23
C LEU A 151 -11.65 2.17 -11.98
N PRO A 152 -11.96 3.46 -11.81
CA PRO A 152 -13.05 4.09 -12.53
C PRO A 152 -12.75 4.18 -14.03
N GLU A 153 -13.80 4.31 -14.85
CA GLU A 153 -13.63 4.50 -16.29
C GLU A 153 -12.96 5.86 -16.58
N PRO A 154 -12.00 5.92 -17.53
CA PRO A 154 -11.44 7.19 -17.99
C PRO A 154 -12.57 8.12 -18.48
N SER A 155 -12.49 9.41 -18.16
CA SER A 155 -13.38 10.48 -18.67
C SER A 155 -14.82 10.58 -18.13
N GLN A 156 -15.19 9.86 -17.06
CA GLN A 156 -16.44 10.16 -16.33
C GLN A 156 -16.20 11.20 -15.22
N GLU A 157 -17.05 12.22 -15.12
CA GLU A 157 -17.18 13.00 -13.87
C GLU A 157 -17.54 12.01 -12.77
N ILE A 158 -16.57 11.70 -11.90
CA ILE A 158 -16.69 10.66 -10.88
C ILE A 158 -17.83 11.06 -9.94
N PRO A 159 -18.95 10.30 -9.87
CA PRO A 159 -19.83 10.42 -8.73
C PRO A 159 -18.99 9.99 -7.53
N PHE A 160 -18.69 10.92 -6.63
CA PHE A 160 -18.09 10.60 -5.33
C PHE A 160 -18.86 9.39 -4.76
N ARG A 161 -18.16 8.26 -4.55
CA ARG A 161 -18.64 7.00 -3.91
C ARG A 161 -19.14 5.87 -4.85
N ILE A 162 -18.31 5.46 -5.81
CA ILE A 162 -18.47 4.20 -6.56
C ILE A 162 -17.47 3.12 -6.08
N ASN A 163 -17.80 1.83 -6.28
CA ASN A 163 -17.08 0.63 -5.82
C ASN A 163 -15.69 0.44 -6.49
N TYR A 164 -14.80 1.43 -6.37
CA TYR A 164 -13.46 1.43 -6.94
C TYR A 164 -12.39 1.74 -5.90
N LEU A 165 -11.15 1.43 -6.24
CA LEU A 165 -9.98 1.82 -5.48
C LEU A 165 -9.78 3.33 -5.56
N ASN A 166 -9.42 3.92 -4.43
CA ASN A 166 -9.09 5.34 -4.29
C ASN A 166 -7.59 5.59 -4.21
N TRP A 167 -6.79 4.52 -4.12
CA TRP A 167 -5.34 4.64 -4.01
C TRP A 167 -4.61 3.35 -4.37
N VAL A 168 -3.50 3.48 -5.10
CA VAL A 168 -2.63 2.35 -5.44
C VAL A 168 -1.20 2.67 -5.00
N ILE A 169 -0.66 1.82 -4.13
CA ILE A 169 0.74 1.85 -3.71
C ILE A 169 1.48 0.69 -4.36
N CYS A 170 2.62 0.94 -4.97
CA CYS A 170 3.50 -0.10 -5.52
C CYS A 170 4.88 -0.10 -4.85
N ASN A 171 5.38 -1.29 -4.57
CA ASN A 171 6.76 -1.50 -4.13
C ASN A 171 7.33 -2.77 -4.78
N GLY A 172 8.62 -2.72 -5.11
CA GLY A 172 9.40 -3.95 -5.24
C GLY A 172 9.55 -4.70 -3.92
N GLY A 173 10.59 -5.51 -3.80
CA GLY A 173 10.89 -6.18 -2.54
C GLY A 173 12.21 -6.90 -2.58
N SER A 174 12.27 -8.03 -1.89
CA SER A 174 13.43 -8.92 -1.90
C SER A 174 13.62 -9.64 -3.25
N GLN A 175 12.63 -9.57 -4.14
CA GLN A 175 12.69 -10.04 -5.53
C GLN A 175 12.63 -8.85 -6.50
N PRO A 176 13.30 -8.92 -7.67
CA PRO A 176 13.28 -7.83 -8.64
C PRO A 176 11.89 -7.67 -9.27
N ALA A 177 11.32 -6.47 -9.15
CA ALA A 177 10.14 -6.09 -9.91
C ALA A 177 10.54 -5.70 -11.34
N ILE A 178 9.87 -6.27 -12.34
CA ILE A 178 10.08 -5.87 -13.75
C ILE A 178 9.52 -4.45 -13.95
N PRO A 179 10.30 -3.49 -14.49
CA PRO A 179 9.86 -2.10 -14.64
C PRO A 179 8.55 -1.94 -15.42
N GLU A 180 8.29 -2.74 -16.44
CA GLU A 180 7.07 -2.72 -17.23
C GLU A 180 5.82 -3.03 -16.42
N TRP A 181 5.91 -3.91 -15.41
CA TRP A 181 4.77 -4.22 -14.55
C TRP A 181 4.40 -3.01 -13.69
N VAL A 182 5.42 -2.34 -13.11
CA VAL A 182 5.21 -1.12 -12.32
C VAL A 182 4.67 0.02 -13.20
N ARG A 183 5.21 0.17 -14.42
CA ARG A 183 4.72 1.17 -15.40
C ARG A 183 3.27 0.90 -15.79
N SER A 184 2.91 -0.35 -16.05
CA SER A 184 1.53 -0.73 -16.39
C SER A 184 0.56 -0.33 -15.26
N ILE A 185 0.87 -0.66 -14.01
CA ILE A 185 0.02 -0.29 -12.87
C ILE A 185 -0.10 1.23 -12.74
N ARG A 186 1.02 1.95 -12.86
CA ARG A 186 1.02 3.42 -12.89
C ARG A 186 0.12 3.94 -14.01
N ASP A 187 0.29 3.47 -15.24
CA ASP A 187 -0.43 3.99 -16.41
C ASP A 187 -1.95 3.76 -16.29
N GLN A 188 -2.37 2.63 -15.71
CA GLN A 188 -3.77 2.38 -15.35
C GLN A 188 -4.31 3.41 -14.35
N CYS A 189 -3.53 3.78 -13.33
CA CYS A 189 -3.90 4.79 -12.34
C CYS A 189 -3.98 6.19 -12.97
N GLN A 190 -2.96 6.57 -13.77
CA GLN A 190 -2.92 7.87 -14.45
C GLN A 190 -4.06 8.04 -15.44
N ALA A 191 -4.43 6.98 -16.16
CA ALA A 191 -5.56 7.02 -17.10
C ALA A 191 -6.91 7.27 -16.42
N THR A 192 -7.02 6.97 -15.12
CA THR A 192 -8.28 7.00 -14.36
C THR A 192 -8.30 8.09 -13.28
N GLY A 193 -7.19 8.81 -13.10
CA GLY A 193 -7.03 9.83 -12.06
C GLY A 193 -6.91 9.26 -10.64
N VAL A 194 -6.81 7.95 -10.47
CA VAL A 194 -6.57 7.33 -9.17
C VAL A 194 -5.12 7.61 -8.76
N PRO A 195 -4.87 8.15 -7.56
CA PRO A 195 -3.51 8.45 -7.11
C PRO A 195 -2.61 7.21 -7.10
N PHE A 196 -1.41 7.36 -7.65
CA PHE A 196 -0.36 6.35 -7.67
C PHE A 196 0.84 6.74 -6.80
N TYR A 197 1.23 5.85 -5.89
CA TYR A 197 2.41 6.00 -5.05
C TYR A 197 3.41 4.88 -5.30
N PHE A 198 4.64 5.23 -5.69
CA PHE A 198 5.74 4.28 -5.82
C PHE A 198 6.71 4.42 -4.64
N GLU A 199 6.72 3.42 -3.77
CA GLU A 199 7.56 3.39 -2.56
C GLU A 199 9.03 3.14 -2.92
N GLY A 200 9.26 2.29 -3.93
CA GLY A 200 10.58 2.09 -4.53
C GLY A 200 10.79 0.67 -5.05
N TRP A 201 12.02 0.38 -5.47
CA TRP A 201 12.37 -0.89 -6.13
C TRP A 201 12.70 -2.04 -5.17
N GLY A 202 12.52 -1.84 -3.86
CA GLY A 202 13.01 -2.78 -2.85
C GLY A 202 14.53 -2.89 -2.91
N GLU A 203 15.10 -4.10 -2.96
CA GLU A 203 16.55 -4.29 -2.88
C GLU A 203 17.27 -4.30 -4.24
N TRP A 204 16.54 -4.18 -5.34
CA TRP A 204 17.03 -4.47 -6.68
C TRP A 204 17.04 -3.23 -7.57
N LYS A 205 18.11 -3.07 -8.36
CA LYS A 205 18.19 -2.06 -9.41
C LYS A 205 18.09 -2.72 -10.77
N ALA A 206 17.16 -2.24 -11.60
CA ALA A 206 17.01 -2.65 -12.98
C ALA A 206 17.85 -1.76 -13.92
N THR A 207 18.51 -2.36 -14.91
CA THR A 207 19.22 -1.65 -15.98
C THR A 207 18.83 -2.25 -17.33
N TYR A 208 18.41 -1.39 -18.27
CA TYR A 208 18.04 -1.80 -19.62
C TYR A 208 19.27 -1.95 -20.52
N ARG A 209 19.28 -2.98 -21.37
CA ARG A 209 20.25 -3.20 -22.45
C ARG A 209 19.53 -3.67 -23.71
N GLN A 210 19.97 -3.19 -24.87
CA GLN A 210 19.52 -3.73 -26.16
C GLN A 210 20.14 -5.11 -26.42
N GLU A 211 19.46 -5.94 -27.22
CA GLU A 211 19.82 -7.34 -27.48
C GLU A 211 21.26 -7.51 -27.96
N GLU A 212 21.70 -6.70 -28.93
CA GLU A 212 23.06 -6.71 -29.49
C GLU A 212 24.15 -6.37 -28.45
N ALA A 213 23.79 -5.67 -27.37
CA ALA A 213 24.70 -5.25 -26.31
C ALA A 213 24.78 -6.25 -25.14
N VAL A 214 23.96 -7.31 -25.15
CA VAL A 214 23.94 -8.32 -24.08
C VAL A 214 24.73 -9.54 -24.54
N ASP A 215 25.99 -9.61 -24.09
CA ASP A 215 26.73 -10.87 -24.15
C ASP A 215 26.25 -11.79 -23.01
N LEU A 216 25.27 -12.64 -23.31
CA LEU A 216 24.68 -13.60 -22.36
C LEU A 216 25.74 -14.54 -21.74
N LEU A 217 26.87 -14.76 -22.42
CA LEU A 217 27.97 -15.60 -21.93
C LEU A 217 28.87 -14.85 -20.92
N LYS A 218 28.82 -13.51 -20.88
CA LYS A 218 29.61 -12.66 -19.96
C LYS A 218 28.80 -12.08 -18.80
N LEU A 219 27.52 -12.44 -18.67
CA LEU A 219 26.74 -12.08 -17.50
C LEU A 219 27.47 -12.61 -16.26
N LYS A 220 27.93 -11.69 -15.40
CA LYS A 220 28.61 -12.05 -14.16
C LYS A 220 27.66 -12.91 -13.34
N ASN A 221 28.17 -14.03 -12.82
CA ASN A 221 27.45 -14.91 -11.90
C ASN A 221 26.79 -14.04 -10.80
N ASN A 222 25.45 -13.98 -10.81
CA ASN A 222 24.52 -13.24 -9.92
C ASN A 222 23.72 -12.07 -10.54
N GLN A 223 23.78 -11.81 -11.85
CA GLN A 223 22.79 -10.94 -12.50
C GLN A 223 21.57 -11.75 -12.97
N LEU A 224 20.39 -11.41 -12.45
CA LEU A 224 19.13 -11.91 -12.98
C LEU A 224 18.82 -11.15 -14.27
N VAL A 225 18.37 -11.86 -15.30
CA VAL A 225 18.07 -11.29 -16.61
C VAL A 225 16.70 -11.74 -17.06
N THR A 226 15.93 -10.81 -17.62
CA THR A 226 14.64 -11.09 -18.26
C THR A 226 14.51 -10.29 -19.55
N LYS A 227 13.75 -10.82 -20.51
CA LYS A 227 13.49 -10.14 -21.77
C LYS A 227 12.49 -8.99 -21.54
N ALA A 228 12.82 -7.81 -22.04
CA ALA A 228 11.95 -6.65 -22.02
C ALA A 228 10.89 -6.75 -23.13
N GLN A 229 9.76 -6.08 -22.94
CA GLN A 229 8.66 -6.13 -23.92
C GLN A 229 9.04 -5.53 -25.29
N ASN A 230 9.98 -4.58 -25.31
CA ASN A 230 10.46 -3.90 -26.51
C ASN A 230 11.66 -4.60 -27.20
N GLY A 231 11.92 -5.87 -26.87
CA GLY A 231 12.95 -6.69 -27.51
C GLY A 231 14.35 -6.62 -26.86
N GLY A 232 14.58 -5.75 -25.87
CA GLY A 232 15.82 -5.74 -25.09
C GLY A 232 15.81 -6.68 -23.89
N TYR A 233 16.69 -6.41 -22.91
CA TYR A 233 16.78 -7.14 -21.65
C TYR A 233 16.86 -6.20 -20.46
N TRP A 234 16.24 -6.61 -19.36
CA TRP A 234 16.51 -6.05 -18.04
C TRP A 234 17.52 -6.91 -17.31
N LEU A 235 18.56 -6.24 -16.81
CA LEU A 235 19.54 -6.82 -15.90
C LEU A 235 19.27 -6.30 -14.51
N PHE A 236 19.15 -7.20 -13.55
CA PHE A 236 18.93 -6.86 -12.15
C PHE A 236 20.18 -7.11 -11.32
N SER A 237 20.49 -6.14 -10.46
CA SER A 237 21.56 -6.26 -9.48
C SER A 237 21.00 -5.95 -8.10
N ARG A 238 21.26 -6.82 -7.12
CA ARG A 238 20.91 -6.59 -5.72
C ARG A 238 21.85 -5.55 -5.15
N VAL A 239 21.33 -4.37 -4.83
CA VAL A 239 22.10 -3.21 -4.36
C VAL A 239 21.68 -2.72 -2.98
N GLY A 240 20.58 -3.27 -2.45
CA GLY A 240 19.94 -2.83 -1.22
C GLY A 240 19.06 -1.59 -1.43
N GLU A 241 18.11 -1.40 -0.53
CA GLU A 241 17.01 -0.42 -0.67
C GLU A 241 17.49 1.01 -0.92
N LYS A 242 18.45 1.49 -0.12
CA LYS A 242 18.98 2.86 -0.25
C LYS A 242 19.57 3.14 -1.64
N LYS A 243 20.18 2.14 -2.30
CA LYS A 243 20.81 2.29 -3.61
C LYS A 243 19.89 1.97 -4.79
N ALA A 244 18.89 1.12 -4.56
CA ALA A 244 17.88 0.79 -5.57
C ALA A 244 17.03 2.02 -5.91
N GLY A 245 16.73 2.82 -4.88
CA GLY A 245 16.02 4.09 -5.04
C GLY A 245 14.52 3.93 -5.30
N TYR A 246 13.88 5.06 -5.58
CA TYR A 246 12.43 5.19 -5.68
C TYR A 246 11.97 5.92 -6.96
N LEU A 247 12.88 6.11 -7.91
CA LEU A 247 12.55 6.77 -9.17
C LEU A 247 12.03 5.75 -10.15
N LEU A 248 10.84 5.99 -10.71
CA LEU A 248 10.28 5.27 -11.83
C LEU A 248 10.30 6.21 -13.03
N ASP A 249 11.07 5.84 -14.06
CA ASP A 249 11.33 6.66 -15.25
C ASP A 249 11.93 8.04 -14.92
N GLY A 250 12.87 8.06 -13.98
CA GLY A 250 13.61 9.27 -13.60
C GLY A 250 12.85 10.25 -12.71
N GLN A 251 11.58 9.98 -12.40
CA GLN A 251 10.77 10.84 -11.54
C GLN A 251 10.18 10.12 -10.33
N LYS A 252 9.73 10.93 -9.35
CA LYS A 252 9.03 10.45 -8.16
C LYS A 252 7.53 10.37 -8.47
N TRP A 253 6.92 9.25 -8.09
CA TRP A 253 5.46 9.08 -8.12
C TRP A 253 4.97 8.99 -6.69
N ARG A 254 4.40 10.08 -6.17
CA ARG A 254 4.01 10.22 -4.76
C ARG A 254 2.67 10.93 -4.64
N GLU A 255 1.67 10.40 -5.31
CA GLU A 255 0.32 10.96 -5.30
C GLU A 255 -0.45 10.42 -4.10
N TYR A 256 -1.32 11.28 -3.54
CA TYR A 256 -2.11 11.01 -2.36
C TYR A 256 -3.60 11.16 -2.69
N PRO A 257 -4.48 10.39 -2.05
CA PRO A 257 -5.92 10.64 -2.10
C PRO A 257 -6.24 12.06 -1.65
N LEU A 258 -7.05 12.76 -2.43
CA LEU A 258 -7.69 14.00 -2.01
C LEU A 258 -8.93 13.62 -1.20
N ILE A 259 -8.94 13.99 0.07
CA ILE A 259 -10.11 13.86 0.93
C ILE A 259 -10.72 15.25 1.03
N ASN A 260 -11.95 15.39 0.52
CA ASN A 260 -12.74 16.61 0.63
C ASN A 260 -13.48 16.65 1.97
#